data_AF-A0A354GP77-F1
#
_entry.id   AF-A0A354GP77-F1
#
_cell.length_a   1.000
_cell.length_b   1.000
_cell.length_c   1.000
_cell.angle_alpha   90.00
_cell.angle_beta   90.00
_cell.angle_gamma   90.00
#
_symmetry.space_group_name_H-M   'P 1'
#
loop_
_entity.id
_entity.type
_entity.pdbx_description
1 polymer ?
#
loop_
_entity_poly.entity_id
_entity_poly.type
_entity_poly.pdbx_seq_one_letter_code
_entity_poly.pdbx_strand_id
1 'polypeptide(L)' 'QKALRTGAVDAVAIDARNLFVDCFVWPALMAGAVYEGKYPLATALGRPLIAKLMVDAARQHGAKAVAHGCTGKGN' A
#
# COMPACT_ATOMS: atom_id res chain seq x y z
N GLN A 1 -16.88 -3.18 8.26
CA GLN A 1 -17.17 -4.58 8.64
C GLN A 1 -17.47 -5.53 7.46
N LYS A 2 -17.22 -5.16 6.18
CA LYS A 2 -17.46 -6.06 5.03
C LYS A 2 -16.60 -7.34 5.07
N ALA A 3 -15.30 -7.22 5.39
CA ALA A 3 -14.37 -8.35 5.41
C ALA A 3 -14.82 -9.50 6.34
N LEU A 4 -15.20 -9.17 7.58
CA LEU A 4 -15.71 -10.15 8.55
C LEU A 4 -16.98 -10.85 8.05
N ARG A 5 -17.91 -10.09 7.45
CA ARG A 5 -19.16 -10.65 6.87
C ARG A 5 -18.91 -11.57 5.68
N THR A 6 -17.74 -11.48 5.04
CA THR A 6 -17.33 -12.33 3.91
C THR A 6 -16.42 -13.48 4.36
N GLY A 7 -16.23 -13.68 5.67
CA GLY A 7 -15.54 -14.85 6.23
C GLY A 7 -14.09 -14.61 6.66
N ALA A 8 -13.61 -13.36 6.69
CA ALA A 8 -12.31 -13.07 7.28
C ALA A 8 -12.34 -13.33 8.80
N VAL A 9 -11.32 -14.03 9.31
CA VAL A 9 -11.17 -14.30 10.76
C VAL A 9 -10.83 -13.05 11.57
N ASP A 10 -10.18 -12.08 10.92
CA ASP A 10 -9.86 -10.76 11.48
C ASP A 10 -9.85 -9.71 10.36
N ALA A 11 -10.03 -8.44 10.71
CA ALA A 11 -10.02 -7.33 9.78
C ALA A 11 -9.47 -6.06 10.45
N VAL A 12 -8.30 -5.61 9.99
CA VAL A 12 -7.61 -4.42 10.49
C VAL A 12 -7.72 -3.28 9.48
N ALA A 13 -8.04 -2.08 9.94
CA ALA A 13 -7.95 -0.84 9.16
C ALA A 13 -6.83 0.02 9.72
N ILE A 14 -5.83 0.33 8.88
CA ILE A 14 -4.64 1.08 9.28
C ILE A 14 -4.73 2.48 8.67
N ASP A 15 -4.71 3.51 9.51
CA ASP A 15 -4.52 4.89 9.05
C ASP A 15 -3.03 5.16 8.84
N ALA A 16 -2.61 5.16 7.59
CA ALA A 16 -1.23 5.38 7.18
C ALA A 16 -1.05 6.69 6.43
N ARG A 17 -1.96 7.67 6.56
CA ARG A 17 -1.92 8.92 5.80
C ARG A 17 -0.63 9.72 6.06
N ASN A 18 -0.28 9.93 7.33
CA ASN A 18 0.95 10.65 7.68
C ASN A 18 2.20 9.87 7.23
N LEU A 19 2.22 8.55 7.48
CA LEU A 19 3.32 7.68 7.05
C LEU A 19 3.51 7.71 5.52
N PHE A 20 2.42 7.79 4.76
CA PHE A 20 2.47 7.95 3.31
C PHE A 20 3.08 9.30 2.91
N VAL A 21 2.64 10.38 3.54
CA VAL A 21 3.15 11.73 3.25
C VAL A 21 4.65 11.80 3.57
N ASP A 22 5.03 11.41 4.77
CA ASP A 22 6.39 11.56 5.29
C ASP A 22 7.39 10.68 4.55
N CYS A 23 7.03 9.43 4.24
CA CYS A 23 7.97 8.47 3.64
C CYS A 23 7.92 8.40 2.11
N PHE A 24 6.86 8.91 1.45
CA PHE A 24 6.70 8.76 0.00
C PHE A 24 6.41 10.07 -0.72
N VAL A 25 5.45 10.87 -0.23
CA VAL A 25 5.06 12.12 -0.93
C VAL A 25 6.17 13.16 -0.84
N TRP A 26 6.70 13.44 0.35
CA TRP A 26 7.79 14.41 0.51
C TRP A 26 9.06 14.01 -0.23
N PRO A 27 9.57 12.78 -0.14
CA PRO A 27 10.73 12.37 -0.93
C PRO A 27 10.51 12.49 -2.44
N ALA A 28 9.32 12.11 -2.95
CA ALA A 28 9.01 12.24 -4.37
C ALA A 28 8.94 13.71 -4.82
N LEU A 29 8.35 14.57 -4.00
CA LEU A 29 8.27 16.01 -4.28
C LEU A 29 9.65 16.66 -4.28
N MET A 30 10.49 16.37 -3.27
CA MET A 30 11.85 16.90 -3.16
C MET A 30 12.74 16.44 -4.34
N ALA A 31 12.52 15.23 -4.84
CA ALA A 31 13.23 14.70 -6.00
C ALA A 31 12.72 15.28 -7.33
N GLY A 32 11.64 16.08 -7.34
CA GLY A 32 10.99 16.52 -8.56
C GLY A 32 10.47 15.35 -9.42
N ALA A 33 10.03 14.27 -8.79
CA ALA A 33 9.71 13.02 -9.47
C ALA A 33 8.45 13.16 -10.34
N VAL A 34 8.67 13.26 -11.66
CA VAL A 34 7.60 13.32 -12.66
C VAL A 34 7.89 12.32 -13.77
N TYR A 35 7.05 11.31 -13.88
CA TYR A 35 7.11 10.32 -14.95
C TYR A 35 6.69 10.94 -16.29
N GLU A 36 7.54 10.75 -17.30
CA GLU A 36 7.35 11.28 -18.66
C GLU A 36 7.02 12.79 -18.70
N GLY A 37 7.50 13.54 -17.71
CA GLY A 37 7.26 14.98 -17.57
C GLY A 37 5.79 15.38 -17.35
N LYS A 38 4.89 14.43 -17.09
CA LYS A 38 3.45 14.68 -16.96
C LYS A 38 2.82 14.11 -15.69
N TYR A 39 3.31 12.97 -15.19
CA TYR A 39 2.62 12.22 -14.14
C TYR A 39 3.42 12.15 -12.84
N PRO A 40 2.92 12.66 -11.70
CA PRO A 40 3.66 12.71 -10.43
C PRO A 40 3.61 11.39 -9.65
N LEU A 41 3.53 10.25 -10.33
CA LEU A 41 3.58 8.91 -9.72
C LEU A 41 2.48 8.62 -8.68
N ALA A 42 1.34 9.32 -8.76
CA ALA A 42 0.29 9.32 -7.71
C ALA A 42 -0.12 7.92 -7.21
N THR A 43 -0.28 6.95 -8.11
CA THR A 43 -0.65 5.56 -7.77
C THR A 43 0.57 4.75 -7.34
N ALA A 44 1.72 4.95 -8.00
CA ALA A 44 2.92 4.17 -7.78
C ALA A 44 3.51 4.38 -6.37
N LEU A 45 3.42 5.60 -5.83
CA LEU A 45 3.97 5.93 -4.51
C LEU A 45 3.27 5.17 -3.36
N GLY A 46 1.97 4.86 -3.48
CA GLY A 46 1.23 4.19 -2.41
C GLY A 46 1.49 2.68 -2.32
N ARG A 47 1.82 2.03 -3.45
CA ARG A 47 1.95 0.57 -3.54
C ARG A 47 3.01 -0.01 -2.59
N PRO A 48 4.22 0.57 -2.44
CA PRO A 48 5.22 0.05 -1.51
C PRO A 48 4.77 0.13 -0.05
N LEU A 49 4.07 1.21 0.35
CA LEU A 49 3.54 1.35 1.70
C LEU A 49 2.49 0.27 2.00
N ILE A 50 1.56 0.05 1.08
CA ILE A 50 0.53 -0.98 1.23
C ILE A 50 1.19 -2.36 1.34
N ALA A 51 2.16 -2.67 0.48
CA ALA A 51 2.89 -3.94 0.53
C ALA A 51 3.63 -4.13 1.86
N LYS A 52 4.29 -3.08 2.37
CA LYS A 52 4.94 -3.11 3.70
C LYS A 52 3.94 -3.42 4.81
N LEU A 53 2.81 -2.71 4.84
CA LEU A 53 1.77 -2.93 5.87
C LEU A 53 1.15 -4.34 5.78
N MET A 54 1.01 -4.90 4.57
CA MET A 54 0.55 -6.28 4.39
C MET A 54 1.55 -7.29 4.96
N VAL A 55 2.86 -7.08 4.74
CA VAL A 55 3.91 -7.95 5.30
C VAL A 55 3.98 -7.82 6.81
N ASP A 56 3.86 -6.61 7.35
CA ASP A 56 3.86 -6.36 8.79
C ASP A 56 2.66 -7.06 9.46
N ALA A 57 1.46 -6.92 8.87
CA ALA A 57 0.27 -7.63 9.34
C ALA A 57 0.45 -9.15 9.26
N ALA A 58 0.98 -9.68 8.15
CA ALA A 58 1.23 -11.11 8.01
C ALA A 58 2.16 -11.64 9.11
N ARG A 59 3.22 -10.91 9.45
CA ARG A 59 4.13 -11.26 10.55
C ARG A 59 3.43 -11.24 11.91
N GLN A 60 2.64 -10.21 12.19
CA GLN A 60 1.87 -10.08 13.44
C GLN A 60 0.87 -11.23 13.62
N HIS A 61 0.26 -11.69 12.53
CA HIS A 61 -0.70 -12.81 12.54
C HIS A 61 -0.05 -14.19 12.37
N GLY A 62 1.28 -14.28 12.24
CA GLY A 62 1.97 -15.55 11.96
C GLY A 62 1.59 -16.18 10.61
N ALA A 63 1.12 -15.37 9.66
CA ALA A 63 0.72 -15.82 8.33
C ALA A 63 1.94 -16.19 7.47
N LYS A 64 1.78 -17.24 6.66
CA LYS A 64 2.84 -17.74 5.75
C LYS A 64 2.82 -17.11 4.36
N ALA A 65 1.72 -16.43 4.01
CA ALA A 65 1.50 -15.89 2.68
C ALA A 65 0.76 -14.56 2.76
N VAL A 66 0.95 -13.74 1.72
CA VAL A 66 0.19 -12.53 1.42
C VAL A 66 -0.45 -12.68 0.05
N ALA A 67 -1.59 -12.04 -0.16
CA ALA A 67 -2.30 -12.06 -1.44
C ALA A 67 -2.73 -10.64 -1.85
N HIS A 68 -2.72 -10.36 -3.15
CA HIS A 68 -3.21 -9.10 -3.72
C HIS A 68 -4.13 -9.38 -4.91
N GLY A 69 -5.00 -8.43 -5.23
CA GLY A 69 -5.96 -8.53 -6.34
C GLY A 69 -5.56 -7.77 -7.60
N CYS A 70 -4.27 -7.51 -7.83
CA CYS A 70 -3.86 -6.82 -9.05
C CYS A 70 -4.01 -7.75 -10.26
N THR A 71 -4.25 -7.16 -11.44
CA THR A 71 -4.34 -7.92 -12.69
C THR A 71 -2.95 -8.29 -13.20
N GLY A 72 -2.86 -9.28 -14.08
CA GLY A 72 -1.59 -9.71 -14.70
C GLY A 72 -1.05 -8.81 -15.81
N LYS A 73 -1.63 -7.61 -16.03
CA LYS A 73 -1.27 -6.71 -17.15
C LYS A 73 -1.16 -5.22 -16.75
N GLY A 74 -1.25 -4.89 -15.47
CA GLY A 74 -1.36 -3.50 -15.01
C GLY A 74 -0.16 -3.02 -14.18
N ASN A 75 -0.10 -1.69 -14.01
CA ASN A 75 0.70 -0.93 -13.05
C ASN A 75 -0.05 0.34 -12.65
#